data_AF-A0A3M9ZJ50-F1
#
_entry.id   AF-A0A3M9ZJ50-F1
#
_cell.length_a   1.000
_cell.length_b   1.000
_cell.length_c   1.000
_cell.angle_alpha   90.00
_cell.angle_beta   90.00
_cell.angle_gamma   90.00
#
_symmetry.space_group_name_H-M   'P 1'
#
loop_
_entity.id
_entity.type
_entity.pdbx_description
1 polymer ?
#
loop_
_entity_poly.entity_id
_entity_poly.type
_entity_poly.pdbx_seq_one_letter_code
_entity_poly.pdbx_strand_id
1 'polypeptide(L)'
;MASHGDLEAQYGDREADVNISPFLRMLWDHGLIDCSTNPKDSRLATRIKVQNLVYLAQRRFGLEFRYSHSMYIYGPYSVGLANDYFSIRDICDTPSGGLECWAGGSAFLEFVKRHNDTKWLEIACTLIFTHDVDKVVRRDELLEYVHLIKNEFSAAYIAQVYDELIGGGMLAE
;
A
#
# COMPACT_ATOMS: atom_id res chain seq x y z
N MET A 1 -24.05 0.07 16.72
CA MET A 1 -23.95 0.74 15.41
C MET A 1 -23.46 2.15 15.69
N ALA A 2 -22.19 2.45 15.43
CA ALA A 2 -21.67 3.80 15.59
C ALA A 2 -22.30 4.71 14.52
N SER A 3 -22.74 5.91 14.91
CA SER A 3 -23.35 6.86 14.00
C SER A 3 -22.27 7.50 13.10
N HIS A 4 -22.66 8.06 11.96
CA HIS A 4 -21.73 8.74 11.04
C HIS A 4 -20.92 9.86 11.72
N GLY A 5 -21.49 10.50 12.77
CA GLY A 5 -20.79 11.52 13.57
C GLY A 5 -19.75 10.96 14.56
N ASP A 6 -19.82 9.69 14.92
CA ASP A 6 -18.85 9.07 15.84
C ASP A 6 -17.53 8.71 15.15
N LEU A 7 -17.56 8.50 13.82
CA LEU A 7 -16.37 8.25 13.02
C LEU A 7 -15.59 9.53 12.73
N GLU A 8 -16.27 10.65 12.42
CA GLU A 8 -15.60 11.94 12.20
C GLU A 8 -14.90 12.45 13.48
N ALA A 9 -15.49 12.23 14.66
CA ALA A 9 -14.88 12.62 15.93
C ALA A 9 -13.65 11.76 16.32
N GLN A 10 -13.57 10.50 15.87
CA GLN A 10 -12.44 9.62 16.16
C GLN A 10 -11.21 9.89 15.28
N TYR A 11 -11.40 10.47 14.08
CA TYR A 11 -10.33 10.76 13.12
C TYR A 11 -10.04 12.26 12.94
N GLY A 12 -10.88 13.16 13.48
CA GLY A 12 -10.76 14.61 13.29
C GLY A 12 -9.63 15.31 14.04
N ASP A 13 -8.98 14.63 14.99
CA ASP A 13 -7.99 15.25 15.89
C ASP A 13 -6.60 14.58 15.85
N ARG A 14 -6.38 13.68 14.88
CA ARG A 14 -5.08 13.04 14.68
C ARG A 14 -4.24 13.89 13.73
N GLU A 15 -3.05 14.28 14.16
CA GLU A 15 -2.04 14.82 13.26
C GLU A 15 -1.67 13.81 12.17
N ALA A 16 -1.57 14.29 10.93
CA ALA A 16 -1.15 13.48 9.79
C ALA A 16 0.19 12.80 10.06
N ASP A 17 0.41 11.64 9.45
CA ASP A 17 1.73 11.01 9.50
C ASP A 17 2.79 11.92 8.88
N VAL A 18 3.82 12.28 9.64
CA VAL A 18 4.88 13.19 9.15
C VAL A 18 5.65 12.60 7.96
N ASN A 19 5.61 11.28 7.80
CA ASN A 19 6.33 10.55 6.76
C ASN A 19 5.54 10.43 5.45
N ILE A 20 4.23 10.73 5.43
CA ILE A 20 3.42 10.47 4.22
C ILE A 20 3.75 11.42 3.08
N SER A 21 3.86 12.74 3.32
CA SER A 21 4.19 13.70 2.25
C SER A 21 5.57 13.42 1.63
N PRO A 22 6.66 13.20 2.41
CA PRO A 22 7.95 12.79 1.86
C PRO A 22 7.90 11.48 1.07
N PHE A 23 7.12 10.50 1.53
CA PHE A 23 6.97 9.22 0.83
C PHE A 23 6.25 9.39 -0.51
N LEU A 24 5.14 10.15 -0.55
CA LEU A 24 4.44 10.44 -1.81
C LEU A 24 5.31 11.25 -2.76
N ARG A 25 6.09 12.20 -2.23
CA ARG A 25 7.06 12.96 -3.02
C ARG A 25 8.10 12.04 -3.66
N MET A 26 8.68 11.09 -2.90
CA MET A 26 9.55 10.06 -3.45
C MET A 26 8.89 9.29 -4.59
N LEU A 27 7.69 8.75 -4.35
CA LEU A 27 7.02 7.91 -5.32
C LEU A 27 6.79 8.68 -6.62
N TRP A 28 6.45 9.95 -6.51
CA TRP A 28 6.27 10.84 -7.64
C TRP A 28 7.59 11.17 -8.36
N ASP A 29 8.66 11.53 -7.62
CA ASP A 29 9.99 11.83 -8.18
C ASP A 29 10.55 10.63 -8.98
N HIS A 30 10.17 9.40 -8.62
CA HIS A 30 10.55 8.18 -9.33
C HIS A 30 9.52 7.67 -10.35
N GLY A 31 8.45 8.44 -10.64
CA GLY A 31 7.42 8.07 -11.61
C GLY A 31 6.59 6.85 -11.20
N LEU A 32 6.56 6.51 -9.91
CA LEU A 32 5.83 5.35 -9.40
C LEU A 32 4.34 5.66 -9.24
N ILE A 33 3.99 6.92 -8.99
CA ILE A 33 2.61 7.40 -8.92
C ILE A 33 2.41 8.62 -9.82
N ASP A 34 1.18 8.81 -10.30
CA ASP A 34 0.78 10.01 -11.03
C ASP A 34 -0.37 10.71 -10.30
N CYS A 35 -0.02 11.81 -9.63
CA CYS A 35 -0.97 12.71 -8.98
C CYS A 35 -0.81 14.17 -9.45
N SER A 36 -0.21 14.40 -10.63
CA SER A 36 0.22 15.74 -11.06
C SER A 36 1.10 16.41 -9.99
N THR A 37 0.53 17.19 -9.08
CA THR A 37 1.17 17.62 -7.83
C THR A 37 0.22 17.58 -6.61
N ASN A 38 -1.09 17.44 -6.83
CA ASN A 38 -2.09 17.36 -5.77
C ASN A 38 -2.67 15.94 -5.67
N PRO A 39 -2.40 15.19 -4.59
CA PRO A 39 -2.95 13.85 -4.39
C PRO A 39 -4.48 13.78 -4.52
N LYS A 40 -5.20 14.84 -4.12
CA LYS A 40 -6.67 14.91 -4.21
C LYS A 40 -7.21 14.82 -5.63
N ASP A 41 -6.42 15.24 -6.61
CA ASP A 41 -6.83 15.32 -8.02
C ASP A 41 -6.44 14.04 -8.78
N SER A 42 -5.79 13.10 -8.10
CA SER A 42 -5.35 11.85 -8.71
C SER A 42 -6.52 10.94 -9.10
N ARG A 43 -6.25 10.05 -10.08
CA ARG A 43 -7.19 9.00 -10.47
C ARG A 43 -7.28 7.92 -9.40
N LEU A 44 -8.40 7.19 -9.38
CA LEU A 44 -8.63 6.07 -8.45
C LEU A 44 -7.45 5.06 -8.45
N ALA A 45 -6.92 4.71 -9.62
CA ALA A 45 -5.78 3.80 -9.74
C ALA A 45 -4.55 4.29 -8.95
N THR A 46 -4.25 5.59 -8.97
CA THR A 46 -3.15 6.16 -8.19
C THR A 46 -3.41 6.03 -6.69
N ARG A 47 -4.65 6.25 -6.24
CA ARG A 47 -5.02 6.13 -4.82
C ARG A 47 -4.90 4.69 -4.32
N ILE A 48 -5.32 3.72 -5.15
CA ILE A 48 -5.14 2.29 -4.88
C ILE A 48 -3.65 1.95 -4.78
N LYS A 49 -2.83 2.42 -5.72
CA LYS A 49 -1.37 2.22 -5.67
C LYS A 49 -0.75 2.78 -4.40
N VAL A 50 -1.13 3.99 -3.99
CA VAL A 50 -0.61 4.60 -2.76
C VAL A 50 -0.94 3.75 -1.54
N GLN A 51 -2.18 3.28 -1.40
CA GLN A 51 -2.58 2.39 -0.30
C GLN A 51 -1.72 1.12 -0.25
N ASN A 52 -1.58 0.43 -1.39
CA ASN A 52 -0.80 -0.80 -1.47
C ASN A 52 0.71 -0.57 -1.30
N LEU A 53 1.27 0.51 -1.83
CA LEU A 53 2.70 0.84 -1.71
C LEU A 53 3.07 1.21 -0.27
N VAL A 54 2.24 1.97 0.44
CA VAL A 54 2.46 2.28 1.87
C VAL A 54 2.37 1.00 2.70
N TYR A 55 1.37 0.16 2.45
CA TYR A 55 1.25 -1.12 3.13
C TYR A 55 2.48 -2.02 2.91
N LEU A 56 2.91 -2.17 1.66
CA LEU A 56 4.09 -2.97 1.30
C LEU A 56 5.35 -2.43 1.97
N ALA A 57 5.56 -1.12 1.93
CA ALA A 57 6.67 -0.44 2.59
C ALA A 57 6.71 -0.74 4.10
N GLN A 58 5.57 -0.64 4.79
CA GLN A 58 5.46 -0.97 6.22
C GLN A 58 5.75 -2.43 6.51
N ARG A 59 5.16 -3.35 5.73
CA ARG A 59 5.15 -4.77 6.06
C ARG A 59 6.41 -5.52 5.66
N ARG A 60 7.15 -5.04 4.67
CA ARG A 60 8.28 -5.78 4.09
C ARG A 60 9.59 -5.02 4.05
N PHE A 61 9.55 -3.70 4.15
CA PHE A 61 10.75 -2.88 4.06
C PHE A 61 11.06 -2.11 5.36
N GLY A 62 10.20 -2.25 6.39
CA GLY A 62 10.43 -1.63 7.70
C GLY A 62 10.23 -0.12 7.73
N LEU A 63 9.56 0.44 6.72
CA LEU A 63 9.26 1.87 6.68
C LEU A 63 8.13 2.17 7.66
N GLU A 64 8.40 3.04 8.63
CA GLU A 64 7.45 3.29 9.71
C GLU A 64 6.41 4.34 9.33
N PHE A 65 5.15 3.91 9.36
CA PHE A 65 3.97 4.78 9.29
C PHE A 65 2.96 4.38 10.36
N ARG A 66 2.16 5.34 10.81
CA ARG A 66 1.14 5.16 11.84
C ARG A 66 -0.19 4.66 11.27
N TYR A 67 -0.16 3.90 10.17
CA TYR A 67 -1.37 3.45 9.47
C TYR A 67 -1.71 2.00 9.78
N SER A 68 -2.92 1.79 10.30
CA SER A 68 -3.54 0.47 10.39
C SER A 68 -4.31 0.18 9.11
N HIS A 69 -4.25 -1.08 8.67
CA HIS A 69 -4.88 -1.54 7.44
C HIS A 69 -5.90 -2.63 7.73
N SER A 70 -6.97 -2.63 6.95
CA SER A 70 -7.95 -3.73 6.88
C SER A 70 -8.13 -4.14 5.42
N MET A 71 -8.54 -5.39 5.16
CA MET A 71 -8.84 -5.82 3.80
C MET A 71 -10.00 -5.01 3.21
N TYR A 72 -9.83 -4.55 1.96
CA TYR A 72 -10.84 -3.83 1.20
C TYR A 72 -10.85 -4.29 -0.27
N ILE A 73 -11.77 -3.74 -1.06
CA ILE A 73 -12.04 -4.17 -2.45
C ILE A 73 -10.76 -4.26 -3.28
N TYR A 74 -9.82 -3.31 -3.14
CA TYR A 74 -8.56 -3.25 -3.92
C TYR A 74 -7.30 -3.64 -3.13
N GLY A 75 -7.47 -4.44 -2.08
CA GLY A 75 -6.40 -4.86 -1.17
C GLY A 75 -6.44 -4.14 0.18
N PRO A 76 -5.37 -4.22 0.97
CA PRO A 76 -5.26 -3.56 2.26
C PRO A 76 -5.47 -2.05 2.15
N TYR A 77 -6.34 -1.52 3.00
CA TYR A 77 -6.74 -0.12 2.99
C TYR A 77 -6.65 0.49 4.39
N SER A 78 -6.13 1.71 4.45
CA SER A 78 -6.11 2.54 5.64
C SER A 78 -6.94 3.80 5.43
N VAL A 79 -7.99 3.95 6.24
CA VAL A 79 -8.81 5.18 6.32
C VAL A 79 -7.94 6.38 6.73
N GLY A 80 -7.03 6.18 7.70
CA GLY A 80 -6.11 7.23 8.14
C GLY A 80 -5.19 7.70 7.02
N LEU A 81 -4.65 6.78 6.22
CA LEU A 81 -3.86 7.14 5.04
C LEU A 81 -4.70 7.91 4.02
N ALA A 82 -5.94 7.49 3.77
CA ALA A 82 -6.82 8.21 2.85
C ALA A 82 -7.08 9.64 3.34
N ASN A 83 -7.37 9.84 4.63
CA ASN A 83 -7.58 11.17 5.20
C ASN A 83 -6.34 12.05 5.06
N ASP A 84 -5.16 11.54 5.45
CA ASP A 84 -3.90 12.28 5.35
C ASP A 84 -3.59 12.63 3.89
N TYR A 85 -3.77 11.67 2.99
CA TYR A 85 -3.65 11.85 1.54
C TYR A 85 -4.56 12.97 1.01
N PHE A 86 -5.81 13.03 1.46
CA PHE A 86 -6.76 14.11 1.15
C PHE A 86 -6.56 15.37 2.03
N SER A 87 -5.48 15.49 2.79
CA SER A 87 -5.13 16.75 3.46
C SER A 87 -3.99 17.47 2.75
N ILE A 88 -3.15 16.74 2.02
CA ILE A 88 -2.03 17.29 1.22
C ILE A 88 -2.57 18.16 0.09
N ARG A 89 -2.02 19.37 -0.03
CA ARG A 89 -2.37 20.34 -1.08
C ARG A 89 -1.48 20.18 -2.31
N ASP A 90 -0.17 20.14 -2.08
CA ASP A 90 0.82 19.97 -3.13
C ASP A 90 1.99 19.14 -2.57
N ILE A 91 2.32 18.01 -3.19
CA ILE A 91 3.46 17.18 -2.78
C ILE A 91 4.80 17.85 -3.09
N CYS A 92 4.82 18.79 -4.04
CA CYS A 92 6.02 19.56 -4.39
C CYS A 92 6.40 20.61 -3.33
N ASP A 93 5.50 20.95 -2.41
CA ASP A 93 5.81 21.75 -1.21
C ASP A 93 6.76 20.98 -0.26
N THR A 94 6.79 19.65 -0.37
CA THR A 94 7.79 18.82 0.33
C THR A 94 9.09 18.81 -0.48
N PRO A 95 10.25 19.15 0.11
CA PRO A 95 11.53 19.07 -0.57
C PRO A 95 11.76 17.69 -1.23
N SER A 96 12.37 17.69 -2.41
CA SER A 96 12.87 16.46 -3.01
C SER A 96 14.07 15.95 -2.22
N GLY A 97 14.22 14.64 -2.12
CA GLY A 97 15.18 14.03 -1.21
C GLY A 97 14.65 13.97 0.22
N GLY A 98 14.98 12.89 0.93
CA GLY A 98 14.45 12.60 2.27
C GLY A 98 14.49 11.11 2.64
N LEU A 99 14.65 10.25 1.63
CA LEU A 99 14.71 8.79 1.79
C LEU A 99 16.07 8.27 2.21
N GLU A 100 17.12 9.08 2.08
CA GLU A 100 18.47 8.67 2.48
C GLU A 100 18.53 8.33 3.98
N CYS A 101 17.54 8.81 4.74
CA CYS A 101 17.36 8.53 6.16
C CYS A 101 16.47 7.30 6.45
N TRP A 102 15.81 6.72 5.45
CA TRP A 102 14.82 5.67 5.66
C TRP A 102 15.49 4.30 5.54
N ALA A 103 15.61 3.60 6.67
CA ALA A 103 16.06 2.21 6.67
C ALA A 103 15.13 1.40 5.74
N GLY A 104 15.71 0.71 4.76
CA GLY A 104 14.97 -0.07 3.76
C GLY A 104 14.44 0.71 2.55
N GLY A 105 14.56 2.04 2.51
CA GLY A 105 14.04 2.87 1.41
C GLY A 105 14.63 2.54 0.04
N SER A 106 15.94 2.30 -0.05
CA SER A 106 16.59 1.91 -1.31
C SER A 106 16.12 0.53 -1.80
N ALA A 107 16.04 -0.45 -0.89
CA ALA A 107 15.56 -1.80 -1.22
C ALA A 107 14.09 -1.76 -1.67
N PHE A 108 13.26 -0.96 -1.00
CA PHE A 108 11.87 -0.72 -1.40
C PHE A 108 11.81 -0.15 -2.82
N LEU A 109 12.55 0.92 -3.10
CA LEU A 109 12.55 1.57 -4.41
C LEU A 109 13.03 0.64 -5.53
N GLU A 110 14.10 -0.12 -5.29
CA GLU A 110 14.60 -1.10 -6.26
C GLU A 110 13.56 -2.18 -6.57
N PHE A 111 12.85 -2.66 -5.55
CA PHE A 111 11.79 -3.63 -5.70
C PHE A 111 10.61 -3.07 -6.48
N VAL A 112 10.03 -1.96 -6.03
CA VAL A 112 8.80 -1.43 -6.65
C VAL A 112 9.04 -0.89 -8.05
N LYS A 113 10.24 -0.43 -8.41
CA LYS A 113 10.56 -0.09 -9.81
C LYS A 113 10.33 -1.25 -10.79
N ARG A 114 10.43 -2.50 -10.30
CA ARG A 114 10.14 -3.72 -11.08
C ARG A 114 8.68 -4.18 -10.90
N HIS A 115 8.07 -3.84 -9.77
CA HIS A 115 6.74 -4.30 -9.36
C HIS A 115 5.82 -3.13 -8.96
N ASN A 116 5.39 -2.34 -9.95
CA ASN A 116 4.54 -1.15 -9.75
C ASN A 116 3.22 -1.17 -10.54
N ASP A 117 2.86 -2.31 -11.13
CA ASP A 117 1.57 -2.46 -11.77
C ASP A 117 0.46 -2.50 -10.71
N THR A 118 -0.65 -1.78 -10.95
CA THR A 118 -1.74 -1.65 -9.97
C THR A 118 -2.37 -2.99 -9.62
N LYS A 119 -2.57 -3.86 -10.61
CA LYS A 119 -3.18 -5.18 -10.43
C LYS A 119 -2.24 -6.11 -9.68
N TRP A 120 -0.96 -6.08 -10.04
CA TRP A 120 0.07 -6.81 -9.32
C TRP A 120 0.12 -6.39 -7.84
N LEU A 121 0.17 -5.09 -7.56
CA LEU A 121 0.22 -4.55 -6.20
C LEU A 121 -0.99 -4.96 -5.36
N GLU A 122 -2.17 -4.93 -5.96
CA GLU A 122 -3.40 -5.36 -5.32
C GLU A 122 -3.34 -6.83 -4.90
N ILE A 123 -2.98 -7.73 -5.81
CA ILE A 123 -2.86 -9.17 -5.49
C ILE A 123 -1.74 -9.41 -4.48
N ALA A 124 -0.57 -8.78 -4.68
CA ALA A 124 0.58 -8.96 -3.83
C ALA A 124 0.30 -8.53 -2.38
N CYS A 125 -0.33 -7.37 -2.20
CA CYS A 125 -0.67 -6.87 -0.87
C CYS A 125 -1.81 -7.68 -0.23
N THR A 126 -2.77 -8.18 -1.02
CA THR A 126 -3.79 -9.11 -0.51
C THR A 126 -3.17 -10.41 -0.01
N LEU A 127 -2.25 -11.03 -0.77
CA LEU A 127 -1.53 -12.24 -0.34
C LEU A 127 -0.75 -12.01 0.95
N ILE A 128 0.01 -10.91 1.02
CA ILE A 128 0.78 -10.52 2.22
C ILE A 128 -0.15 -10.32 3.42
N PHE A 129 -1.27 -9.63 3.23
CA PHE A 129 -2.22 -9.37 4.31
C PHE A 129 -2.85 -10.66 4.83
N THR A 130 -3.34 -11.52 3.93
CA THR A 130 -3.97 -12.78 4.33
C THR A 130 -2.97 -13.71 5.01
N HIS A 131 -1.73 -13.77 4.52
CA HIS A 131 -0.66 -14.51 5.19
C HIS A 131 -0.36 -13.95 6.60
N ASP A 132 -0.17 -12.64 6.71
CA ASP A 132 0.33 -12.02 7.94
C ASP A 132 -0.74 -11.79 9.00
N VAL A 133 -1.94 -11.42 8.59
CA VAL A 133 -3.04 -10.97 9.45
C VAL A 133 -4.05 -12.08 9.65
N ASP A 134 -4.51 -12.68 8.55
CA ASP A 134 -5.48 -13.78 8.60
C ASP A 134 -4.81 -15.14 8.92
N LYS A 135 -3.46 -15.17 8.93
CA LYS A 135 -2.63 -16.33 9.31
C LYS A 135 -2.85 -17.56 8.42
N VAL A 136 -3.17 -17.35 7.15
CA VAL A 136 -3.24 -18.44 6.16
C VAL A 136 -1.85 -18.69 5.61
N VAL A 137 -1.16 -19.70 6.14
CA VAL A 137 0.26 -19.95 5.84
C VAL A 137 0.45 -20.97 4.71
N ARG A 138 -0.45 -21.96 4.60
CA ARG A 138 -0.32 -23.01 3.58
C ARG A 138 -0.59 -22.42 2.20
N ARG A 139 0.38 -22.54 1.29
CA ARG A 139 0.30 -22.02 -0.08
C ARG A 139 -1.06 -22.25 -0.75
N ASP A 140 -1.51 -23.49 -0.84
CA ASP A 140 -2.74 -23.81 -1.58
C ASP A 140 -3.99 -23.18 -0.93
N GLU A 141 -4.05 -23.15 0.40
CA GLU A 141 -5.14 -22.50 1.14
C GLU A 141 -5.12 -20.97 0.96
N LEU A 142 -3.92 -20.38 0.96
CA LEU A 142 -3.73 -18.94 0.72
C LEU A 142 -4.16 -18.56 -0.70
N LEU A 143 -3.74 -19.33 -1.71
CA LEU A 143 -4.11 -19.09 -3.10
C LEU A 143 -5.61 -19.25 -3.34
N GLU A 144 -6.23 -20.28 -2.76
CA GLU A 144 -7.68 -20.50 -2.83
C GLU A 144 -8.45 -19.37 -2.15
N TYR A 145 -8.04 -18.97 -0.95
CA TYR A 145 -8.67 -17.89 -0.20
C TYR A 145 -8.55 -16.54 -0.91
N VAL A 146 -7.36 -16.21 -1.42
CA VAL A 146 -7.17 -14.98 -2.19
C VAL A 146 -7.97 -15.01 -3.49
N HIS A 147 -8.05 -16.16 -4.19
CA HIS A 147 -8.88 -16.28 -5.38
C HIS A 147 -10.38 -16.11 -5.09
N LEU A 148 -10.85 -16.54 -3.91
CA LEU A 148 -12.22 -16.30 -3.47
C LEU A 148 -12.52 -14.81 -3.32
N ILE A 149 -11.58 -14.04 -2.75
CA ILE A 149 -11.71 -12.59 -2.57
C ILE A 149 -11.52 -11.83 -3.88
N LYS A 150 -10.60 -12.31 -4.73
CA LYS A 150 -10.11 -11.68 -5.97
C LYS A 150 -10.51 -12.48 -7.19
N ASN A 151 -11.80 -12.82 -7.28
CA ASN A 151 -12.33 -13.74 -8.28
C ASN A 151 -12.27 -13.21 -9.72
N GLU A 152 -12.05 -11.91 -9.90
CA GLU A 152 -11.82 -11.28 -11.19
C GLU A 152 -10.41 -11.58 -11.75
N PHE A 153 -9.49 -12.05 -10.91
CA PHE A 153 -8.15 -12.48 -11.31
C PHE A 153 -8.09 -13.99 -11.45
N SER A 154 -7.39 -14.47 -12.49
CA SER A 154 -7.23 -15.91 -12.68
C SER A 154 -6.36 -16.51 -11.58
N ALA A 155 -6.68 -17.75 -11.17
CA ALA A 155 -5.86 -18.49 -10.20
C ALA A 155 -4.39 -18.60 -10.66
N ALA A 156 -4.14 -18.74 -11.97
CA ALA A 156 -2.80 -18.77 -12.53
C ALA A 156 -2.03 -17.45 -12.32
N TYR A 157 -2.70 -16.31 -12.48
CA TYR A 157 -2.08 -15.00 -12.23
C TYR A 157 -1.80 -14.79 -10.74
N ILE A 158 -2.73 -15.18 -9.86
CA ILE A 158 -2.52 -15.10 -8.40
C ILE A 158 -1.34 -15.97 -7.97
N ALA A 159 -1.23 -17.19 -8.50
CA ALA A 159 -0.10 -18.07 -8.24
C ALA A 159 1.23 -17.49 -8.76
N GLN A 160 1.24 -16.88 -9.95
CA GLN A 160 2.42 -16.20 -10.46
C GLN A 160 2.88 -15.08 -9.53
N VAL A 161 1.96 -14.23 -9.05
CA VAL A 161 2.31 -13.14 -8.11
C VAL A 161 2.84 -13.70 -6.79
N TYR A 162 2.27 -14.80 -6.28
CA TYR A 162 2.78 -15.48 -5.10
C TYR A 162 4.23 -15.97 -5.31
N ASP A 163 4.51 -16.64 -6.44
CA ASP A 163 5.86 -17.15 -6.73
C ASP A 163 6.88 -15.99 -6.87
N GLU A 164 6.47 -14.85 -7.45
CA GLU A 164 7.29 -13.63 -7.50
C GLU A 164 7.56 -13.05 -6.09
N LEU A 165 6.58 -13.08 -5.19
CA LEU A 165 6.78 -12.67 -3.79
C LEU A 165 7.75 -13.58 -3.05
N ILE A 166 7.67 -14.89 -3.23
CA ILE A 166 8.63 -15.85 -2.66
C ILE A 166 10.03 -15.59 -3.23
N GLY A 167 10.17 -15.48 -4.55
CA GLY A 167 11.44 -15.20 -5.21
C GLY A 167 12.06 -13.86 -4.80
N GLY A 168 11.22 -12.88 -4.44
CA GLY A 168 11.63 -11.58 -3.89
C GLY A 168 11.91 -11.58 -2.39
N GLY A 169 11.71 -12.70 -1.67
CA GLY A 169 11.85 -12.76 -0.21
C GLY A 169 10.76 -12.01 0.57
N MET A 170 9.62 -11.74 -0.08
CA MET A 170 8.48 -10.99 0.47
C MET A 170 7.44 -11.91 1.13
N LEU A 171 7.51 -13.21 0.89
CA LEU A 171 6.78 -14.25 1.63
C LEU A 171 7.76 -15.37 1.98
N ALA A 172 7.43 -16.14 3.02
CA ALA A 172 8.11 -17.38 3.33
C ALA A 172 7.30 -18.57 2.78
N GLU A 173 8.00 -19.66 2.46
CA GLU A 173 7.39 -20.96 2.14
C GLU A 173 6.77 -21.62 3.37
#